data_AF-A0A5K7ZJN4-F1
#
_entry.id   AF-A0A5K7ZJN4-F1
#
_cell.length_a   1.000
_cell.length_b   1.000
_cell.length_c   1.000
_cell.angle_alpha   90.00
_cell.angle_beta   90.00
_cell.angle_gamma   90.00
#
_symmetry.space_group_name_H-M   'P 1'
#
loop_
_entity.id
_entity.type
_entity.pdbx_description
1 polymer ?
#
loop_
_entity_poly.entity_id
_entity_poly.type
_entity_poly.pdbx_seq_one_letter_code
_entity_poly.pdbx_strand_id
1 'polypeptide(L)'
;MFERGLKQCEYRKYGPRWNERTCVPGRPAVISCGYRKGNRLFGYVAGFATAHPSESAGGAVYLDTYGMCDDGPVAEIYIAVRHVIGEYACPCCGSTGHYSVTPSMQCIAALKQRI
;
A
#
# COMPACT_ATOMS: atom_id res chain seq x y z
N MET A 1 -0.74 6.13 -8.67
CA MET A 1 -0.21 6.51 -7.33
C MET A 1 0.55 5.35 -6.71
N PHE A 2 -0.11 4.23 -6.39
CA PHE A 2 0.58 3.00 -5.96
C PHE A 2 1.48 2.38 -7.05
N GLU A 3 1.05 2.38 -8.32
CA GLU A 3 1.81 1.84 -9.47
C GLU A 3 3.19 2.48 -9.69
N ARG A 4 3.34 3.75 -9.27
CA ARG A 4 4.60 4.50 -9.36
C ARG A 4 5.34 4.53 -8.01
N GLY A 5 4.87 3.80 -7.00
CA GLY A 5 5.41 3.82 -5.64
C GLY A 5 5.11 5.08 -4.82
N LEU A 6 4.33 6.03 -5.36
CA LEU A 6 4.04 7.33 -4.76
C LEU A 6 3.01 7.27 -3.62
N LYS A 7 2.20 6.22 -3.57
CA LYS A 7 1.30 5.92 -2.45
C LYS A 7 1.70 4.54 -1.94
N GLN A 8 1.90 4.43 -0.63
CA GLN A 8 2.29 3.18 0.05
C GLN A 8 1.39 2.88 1.24
N CYS A 9 0.56 3.84 1.66
CA CYS A 9 -0.36 3.69 2.77
C CYS A 9 -1.81 3.87 2.28
N GLU A 10 -2.70 2.99 2.71
CA GLU A 10 -4.14 3.10 2.54
C GLU A 10 -4.77 3.44 3.90
N TYR A 11 -5.55 4.52 3.93
CA TYR A 11 -6.23 4.99 5.13
C TYR A 11 -7.68 4.50 5.12
N ARG A 12 -8.11 3.85 6.21
CA ARG A 12 -9.47 3.33 6.36
C ARG A 12 -9.97 3.60 7.77
N LYS A 13 -11.28 3.50 7.96
CA LYS A 13 -11.85 3.43 9.30
C LYS A 13 -11.45 2.14 10.00
N TYR A 14 -10.81 2.29 11.15
CA TYR A 14 -10.51 1.16 12.02
C TYR A 14 -11.82 0.51 12.48
N GLY A 15 -11.89 -0.82 12.41
CA GLY A 15 -13.09 -1.56 12.82
C GLY A 15 -13.06 -3.02 12.37
N PRO A 16 -14.21 -3.72 12.42
CA PRO A 16 -14.26 -5.17 12.19
C PRO A 16 -13.66 -5.63 10.84
N ARG A 17 -13.69 -4.76 9.83
CA ARG A 17 -13.15 -5.06 8.49
C ARG A 17 -11.67 -4.72 8.34
N TRP A 18 -11.22 -3.63 8.97
CA TRP A 18 -9.86 -3.10 8.83
C TRP A 18 -9.27 -2.92 10.22
N ASN A 19 -8.57 -3.95 10.69
CA ASN A 19 -7.92 -4.02 11.99
C ASN A 19 -6.65 -4.87 11.90
N GLU A 20 -5.90 -4.95 12.99
CA GLU A 20 -4.64 -5.69 13.10
C GLU A 20 -4.78 -7.19 12.79
N ARG A 21 -5.98 -7.77 13.00
CA ARG A 21 -6.25 -9.18 12.73
C ARG A 21 -6.59 -9.44 11.27
N THR A 22 -7.16 -8.46 10.57
CA THR A 22 -7.51 -8.58 9.14
C THR A 22 -6.44 -8.00 8.23
N CYS A 23 -5.62 -7.07 8.72
CA CYS A 23 -4.52 -6.41 8.00
C CYS A 23 -3.17 -6.91 8.48
N VAL A 24 -3.00 -8.23 8.54
CA VAL A 24 -1.74 -8.86 8.96
C VAL A 24 -0.68 -8.69 7.86
N PRO A 25 0.58 -8.33 8.22
CA PRO A 25 1.69 -8.32 7.27
C PRO A 25 1.80 -9.64 6.48
N GLY A 26 2.08 -9.56 5.19
CA GLY A 26 2.11 -10.68 4.25
C GLY A 26 0.76 -11.05 3.64
N ARG A 27 -0.37 -10.53 4.16
CA ARG A 27 -1.68 -10.77 3.56
C ARG A 27 -1.74 -10.20 2.13
N PRO A 28 -2.18 -10.99 1.12
CA PRO A 28 -2.40 -10.48 -0.22
C PRO A 28 -3.42 -9.33 -0.26
N ALA A 29 -3.08 -8.27 -0.97
CA ALA A 29 -3.93 -7.10 -1.15
C ALA A 29 -4.11 -6.82 -2.65
N VAL A 30 -5.34 -6.51 -3.04
CA VAL A 30 -5.67 -6.04 -4.40
C VAL A 30 -6.02 -4.57 -4.29
N ILE A 31 -5.23 -3.72 -4.93
CA ILE A 31 -5.39 -2.27 -4.89
C ILE A 31 -6.02 -1.81 -6.20
N SER A 32 -7.10 -1.05 -6.12
CA SER A 32 -7.63 -0.33 -7.28
C SER A 32 -6.83 0.97 -7.48
N CYS A 33 -6.36 1.22 -8.70
CA CYS A 33 -5.68 2.48 -9.06
C CYS A 33 -6.64 3.67 -9.26
N GLY A 34 -7.72 3.74 -8.47
CA GLY A 34 -8.82 4.70 -8.64
C GLY A 34 -9.98 4.17 -9.51
N TYR A 35 -10.87 5.07 -9.95
CA TYR A 35 -12.11 4.75 -10.70
C TYR A 35 -11.89 4.28 -12.16
N ARG A 36 -10.64 4.22 -12.65
CA ARG A 36 -10.35 3.69 -14.00
C ARG A 36 -10.40 2.16 -13.96
N LYS A 37 -11.43 1.61 -14.60
CA LYS A 37 -11.95 0.23 -14.51
C LYS A 37 -11.02 -0.90 -15.02
N GLY A 38 -9.71 -0.66 -15.20
CA GLY A 38 -8.81 -1.57 -15.93
C GLY A 38 -7.63 -2.15 -15.14
N ASN A 39 -6.97 -1.37 -14.28
CA ASN A 39 -5.68 -1.78 -13.71
C ASN A 39 -5.81 -2.02 -12.20
N ARG A 40 -5.88 -3.30 -11.82
CA ARG A 40 -5.74 -3.74 -10.42
C ARG A 40 -4.28 -4.09 -10.16
N LEU A 41 -3.71 -3.52 -9.12
CA LEU A 41 -2.38 -3.91 -8.66
C LEU A 41 -2.51 -4.99 -7.61
N PHE A 42 -1.59 -5.95 -7.68
CA PHE A 42 -1.43 -6.97 -6.66
C PHE A 42 -0.29 -6.56 -5.75
N GLY A 43 -0.50 -6.68 -4.45
CA GLY A 43 0.48 -6.37 -3.43
C GLY A 43 0.27 -7.23 -2.20
N TYR A 44 0.96 -6.86 -1.14
CA TYR A 44 0.80 -7.46 0.18
C TYR A 44 0.82 -6.38 1.24
N VAL A 45 0.12 -6.63 2.34
CA VAL A 45 0.21 -5.77 3.51
C VAL A 45 1.64 -5.85 4.04
N ALA A 46 2.32 -4.72 4.15
CA ALA A 46 3.68 -4.61 4.69
C ALA A 46 3.66 -4.28 6.19
N GLY A 47 2.58 -3.64 6.66
CA GLY A 47 2.45 -3.18 8.04
C GLY A 47 1.07 -2.62 8.32
N PHE A 48 0.78 -2.40 9.59
CA PHE A 48 -0.47 -1.86 10.07
C PHE A 48 -0.21 -0.97 11.29
N ALA A 49 -0.88 0.18 11.34
CA ALA A 49 -0.89 1.05 12.49
C ALA A 49 -2.29 1.65 12.70
N THR A 50 -2.53 2.13 13.91
CA THR A 50 -3.74 2.89 14.27
C THR A 50 -3.34 4.23 14.82
N ALA A 51 -3.98 5.30 14.38
CA ALA A 51 -3.73 6.65 14.86
C ALA A 51 -5.03 7.43 15.02
N HIS A 52 -5.07 8.41 15.93
CA HIS A 52 -6.17 9.37 15.95
C HIS A 52 -6.16 10.18 14.63
N PRO A 53 -7.31 10.65 14.10
CA PRO A 53 -7.33 11.43 12.86
C PRO A 53 -6.40 12.64 12.86
N SER A 54 -6.19 13.31 14.00
CA SER A 54 -5.24 14.44 14.09
C SER A 54 -3.75 14.04 14.03
N GLU A 55 -3.44 12.77 14.25
CA GLU A 55 -2.07 12.22 14.30
C GLU A 55 -1.73 11.41 13.04
N SER A 56 -2.75 10.96 12.31
CA SER A 56 -2.58 10.20 11.07
C SER A 56 -2.12 11.09 9.92
N ALA A 57 -1.17 10.60 9.14
CA ALA A 57 -0.79 11.25 7.87
C ALA A 57 -1.95 11.30 6.85
N GLY A 58 -2.98 10.46 7.04
CA GLY A 58 -4.21 10.43 6.25
C GLY A 58 -5.41 11.08 6.92
N GLY A 59 -5.23 11.75 8.06
CA GLY A 59 -6.31 12.33 8.87
C GLY A 59 -7.28 13.21 8.09
N ALA A 60 -6.76 14.15 7.30
CA ALA A 60 -7.58 15.03 6.47
C ALA A 60 -8.41 14.25 5.42
N VAL A 61 -7.82 13.23 4.78
CA VAL A 61 -8.52 12.38 3.80
C VAL A 61 -9.58 11.52 4.50
N TYR A 62 -9.29 11.04 5.71
CA TYR A 62 -10.22 10.29 6.54
C TYR A 62 -11.46 11.13 6.89
N LEU A 63 -11.26 12.33 7.43
CA LEU A 63 -12.35 13.23 7.83
C LEU A 63 -13.19 13.70 6.63
N ASP A 64 -12.57 13.91 5.47
CA ASP A 64 -13.30 14.21 4.22
C ASP A 64 -14.18 13.03 3.77
N THR A 65 -13.68 11.80 3.92
CA THR A 65 -14.38 10.58 3.50
C THR A 65 -15.49 10.15 4.46
N TYR A 66 -15.25 10.25 5.76
CA TYR A 66 -16.11 9.68 6.81
C TYR A 66 -16.87 10.74 7.63
N GLY A 67 -16.54 12.02 7.44
CA GLY A 67 -17.16 13.16 8.11
C GLY A 67 -16.33 13.68 9.27
N MET A 68 -16.38 15.01 9.48
CA MET A 68 -15.59 15.71 10.51
C MET A 68 -15.97 15.34 11.95
N CYS A 69 -17.12 14.70 12.16
CA CYS A 69 -17.58 14.24 13.47
C CYS A 69 -17.16 12.80 13.77
N ASP A 70 -16.47 12.12 12.86
CA ASP A 70 -15.96 10.76 13.10
C ASP A 70 -14.62 10.85 13.83
N ASP A 71 -14.66 10.61 15.15
CA ASP A 71 -13.50 10.56 16.05
C ASP A 71 -12.86 9.16 16.10
N GLY A 72 -13.36 8.22 15.29
CA GLY A 72 -12.84 6.86 15.22
C GLY A 72 -11.38 6.84 14.75
N PRO A 73 -10.57 5.88 15.25
CA PRO A 73 -9.18 5.78 14.85
C PRO A 73 -9.05 5.45 13.35
N VAL A 74 -8.02 6.01 12.73
CA VAL A 74 -7.62 5.72 11.37
C VAL A 74 -6.78 4.45 11.37
N ALA A 75 -7.19 3.46 10.58
CA ALA A 75 -6.37 2.32 10.22
C ALA A 75 -5.43 2.71 9.08
N GLU A 76 -4.13 2.71 9.37
CA GLU A 76 -3.06 2.94 8.40
C GLU A 76 -2.52 1.60 7.91
N ILE A 77 -2.83 1.25 6.67
CA ILE A 77 -2.48 -0.03 6.07
C ILE A 77 -1.34 0.20 5.08
N TYR A 78 -0.15 -0.24 5.43
CA TYR A 78 1.02 -0.13 4.57
C TYR A 78 0.97 -1.26 3.55
N ILE A 79 1.08 -0.94 2.26
CA ILE A 79 0.98 -1.91 1.16
C ILE A 79 2.22 -1.83 0.30
N ALA A 80 2.88 -2.98 0.14
CA ALA A 80 3.95 -3.17 -0.82
C ALA A 80 3.37 -3.76 -2.12
N VAL A 81 3.53 -3.04 -3.22
CA VAL A 81 3.06 -3.46 -4.54
C VAL A 81 4.04 -4.45 -5.15
N ARG A 82 3.55 -5.55 -5.72
CA ARG A 82 4.35 -6.36 -6.64
C ARG A 82 4.37 -5.64 -7.98
N HIS A 83 5.49 -4.99 -8.28
CA HIS A 83 5.70 -4.50 -9.65
C HIS A 83 5.88 -5.71 -10.56
N VAL A 84 5.05 -5.81 -11.59
CA VAL A 84 5.29 -6.77 -12.67
C VAL A 84 6.48 -6.26 -13.45
N ILE A 85 7.50 -7.10 -13.49
CA ILE A 85 8.74 -6.96 -14.21
C ILE A 85 8.44 -6.76 -15.69
N GLY A 86 9.00 -5.74 -16.33
CA GLY A 86 8.95 -5.61 -17.78
C GLY A 86 9.73 -6.76 -18.42
N GLU A 87 9.11 -7.43 -19.40
CA GLU A 87 9.81 -8.35 -20.29
C GLU A 87 10.72 -7.53 -21.21
N TYR A 88 11.99 -7.92 -21.31
CA TYR A 88 12.82 -7.48 -22.43
C TYR A 88 13.11 -8.69 -23.32
N ALA A 89 12.96 -8.49 -24.63
CA ALA A 89 13.47 -9.42 -25.61
C ALA A 89 14.92 -9.03 -25.91
N CYS A 90 15.89 -9.96 -25.80
CA CYS A 90 17.22 -9.66 -26.33
C CYS A 90 17.10 -9.51 -27.85
N PRO A 91 17.43 -8.34 -28.43
CA PRO A 91 17.42 -8.18 -29.88
C PRO A 91 18.45 -9.09 -30.57
N CYS A 92 19.40 -9.64 -29.80
CA CYS A 92 20.48 -10.50 -30.26
C CYS A 92 20.07 -11.97 -30.50
N CYS A 93 19.21 -12.52 -29.66
CA CYS A 93 18.92 -13.96 -29.63
C CYS A 93 17.43 -14.30 -29.44
N GLY A 94 16.56 -13.29 -29.31
CA GLY A 94 15.12 -13.47 -29.15
C GLY A 94 14.68 -14.05 -27.81
N SER A 95 15.61 -14.28 -26.86
CA SER A 95 15.23 -14.75 -25.52
C SER A 95 14.53 -13.65 -24.74
N THR A 96 13.41 -13.98 -24.10
CA THR A 96 12.75 -13.12 -23.12
C THR A 96 13.39 -13.28 -21.75
N GLY A 97 13.74 -12.16 -21.12
CA GLY A 97 14.29 -12.12 -19.76
C GLY A 97 13.41 -11.29 -18.82
N HIS A 98 13.43 -11.63 -17.53
CA HIS A 98 12.74 -10.89 -16.47
C HIS A 98 13.78 -10.17 -15.59
N TYR A 99 13.69 -8.84 -15.40
CA TYR A 99 14.47 -8.11 -14.39
C TYR A 99 13.60 -7.54 -13.26
N SER A 100 13.98 -7.80 -12.00
CA SER A 100 13.28 -7.24 -10.84
C SER A 100 13.80 -5.85 -10.51
N VAL A 101 12.92 -4.84 -10.49
CA VAL A 101 13.18 -3.62 -9.73
C VAL A 101 12.64 -3.87 -8.33
N THR A 102 13.46 -4.48 -7.47
CA THR A 102 13.13 -4.52 -6.04
C THR A 102 13.03 -3.07 -5.55
N PRO A 103 11.98 -2.68 -4.80
CA PRO A 103 12.04 -1.42 -4.08
C PRO A 103 13.27 -1.47 -3.17
N SER A 104 14.08 -0.41 -3.22
CA SER A 104 15.34 -0.30 -2.50
C SER A 104 15.17 -0.74 -1.03
N MET A 105 16.12 -1.54 -0.52
CA MET A 105 16.15 -2.03 0.86
C MET A 105 16.15 -0.91 1.93
N GLN A 106 16.28 0.36 1.53
CA GLN A 106 16.29 1.49 2.47
C GLN A 106 14.91 1.76 3.10
N CYS A 107 13.80 1.32 2.50
CA CYS A 107 12.46 1.59 3.05
C CYS A 107 12.03 0.61 4.17
N ILE A 108 12.55 -0.62 4.21
CA ILE A 108 12.21 -1.58 5.27
C ILE A 108 12.90 -1.20 6.60
N ALA A 109 14.07 -0.55 6.54
CA ALA A 109 14.82 -0.14 7.74
C ALA A 109 14.13 0.98 8.55
N ALA A 110 13.32 1.84 7.91
CA ALA A 110 12.65 2.95 8.59
C ALA A 110 11.50 2.52 9.53
N LEU A 111 10.98 1.29 9.39
CA LEU A 111 9.92 0.73 10.23
C LEU A 111 10.43 0.19 11.58
N LYS A 112 11.75 -0.01 11.74
CA LYS A 112 12.35 -0.52 12.99
C LYS A 112 12.69 0.56 14.03
N GLN A 113 12.47 1.84 13.73
CA GLN A 113 12.85 2.95 14.62
C GLN A 113 11.67 3.62 15.36
N ARG A 114 10.46 3.05 15.27
CA ARG A 114 9.25 3.57 15.93
C ARG A 114 8.42 2.49 16.62
N ILE A 115 9.10 1.45 17.12
CA ILE A 115 8.54 0.50 18.09
C ILE A 115 9.06 0.89 19.46
#